data_AF-A0A1M4VBI1-F1
#
_entry.id   AF-A0A1M4VBI1-F1
#
_cell.length_a   1.000
_cell.length_b   1.000
_cell.length_c   1.000
_cell.angle_alpha   90.00
_cell.angle_beta   90.00
_cell.angle_gamma   90.00
#
_symmetry.space_group_name_H-M   'P 1'
#
loop_
_entity.id
_entity.type
_entity.pdbx_description
1 polymer ?
#
loop_
_entity_poly.entity_id
_entity_poly.type
_entity_poly.pdbx_seq_one_letter_code
_entity_poly.pdbx_strand_id
1 'polypeptide(L)'
;MTKKFFLILLIPLLLLSACSKDYVNDSEGQIPFPEQSAVLTDGEYFASFEHGNNEGYRPEMTVTVKEGLITRVNYREVSLDGKDKISDAEYFEAFKEEHNLDLQALYLRLYTNLIKNQSTNSLPSTGDFPDMRNYFKRLSDSIILSARRGLTDPSLISMDDIYYEAGEYDSNGYKGRISITYVNNVIIDVQYTEMNQNDEPKEDMEDLDEVYQQHYGMSIGEMFGLYTNQIIQNDSIAPLDSITGATRTQEKINSLLDIIRERRFPFEMEKADD
;
A
#
# COMPACT_ATOMS: atom_id res chain seq x y z
N MET A 1 9.15 9.96 -72.50
CA MET A 1 9.44 10.52 -71.15
C MET A 1 8.11 10.86 -70.48
N THR A 2 7.57 9.92 -69.71
CA THR A 2 6.30 10.06 -68.99
C THR A 2 6.61 10.07 -67.49
N LYS A 3 6.46 11.24 -66.86
CA LYS A 3 6.64 11.40 -65.41
C LYS A 3 5.43 10.77 -64.69
N LYS A 4 5.66 9.73 -63.91
CA LYS A 4 4.68 9.20 -62.95
C LYS A 4 4.61 10.14 -61.75
N PHE A 5 3.45 10.74 -61.50
CA PHE A 5 3.13 11.44 -60.26
C PHE A 5 2.85 10.39 -59.18
N PHE A 6 3.68 10.35 -58.14
CA PHE A 6 3.43 9.53 -56.96
C PHE A 6 2.57 10.37 -55.99
N LEU A 7 1.30 10.00 -55.86
CA LEU A 7 0.37 10.61 -54.89
C LEU A 7 0.69 10.00 -53.52
N ILE A 8 1.43 10.74 -52.68
CA ILE A 8 1.64 10.36 -51.28
C ILE A 8 0.34 10.66 -50.54
N LEU A 9 -0.41 9.60 -50.22
CA LEU A 9 -1.57 9.64 -49.36
C LEU A 9 -1.08 9.92 -47.92
N LEU A 10 -1.21 11.17 -47.48
CA LEU A 10 -0.93 11.58 -46.11
C LEU A 10 -2.08 11.06 -45.22
N ILE A 11 -1.89 9.89 -44.62
CA ILE A 11 -2.78 9.36 -43.58
C ILE A 11 -2.51 10.19 -42.32
N PRO A 12 -3.48 10.91 -41.74
CA PRO A 12 -3.29 11.49 -40.43
C PRO A 12 -3.22 10.34 -39.43
N LEU A 13 -2.02 10.15 -38.88
CA LEU A 13 -1.75 9.23 -37.78
C LEU A 13 -2.51 9.77 -36.56
N LEU A 14 -3.71 9.24 -36.32
CA LEU A 14 -4.44 9.43 -35.08
C LEU A 14 -3.61 8.79 -33.98
N LEU A 15 -2.83 9.61 -33.27
CA LEU A 15 -2.29 9.26 -31.97
C LEU A 15 -3.49 9.01 -31.06
N LEU A 16 -3.82 7.74 -30.85
CA LEU A 16 -4.66 7.30 -29.75
C LEU A 16 -3.85 7.56 -28.48
N SER A 17 -3.96 8.79 -27.96
CA SER A 17 -3.56 9.08 -26.59
C SER A 17 -4.33 8.14 -25.68
N ALA A 18 -3.62 7.24 -25.01
CA ALA A 18 -4.14 6.51 -23.87
C ALA A 18 -4.67 7.53 -22.87
N CYS A 19 -6.00 7.61 -22.74
CA CYS A 19 -6.65 8.47 -21.76
C CYS A 19 -6.29 7.98 -20.35
N SER A 20 -5.27 8.56 -19.73
CA SER A 20 -5.37 8.81 -18.30
C SER A 20 -6.56 9.75 -18.14
N LYS A 21 -7.59 9.33 -17.41
CA LYS A 21 -8.68 10.24 -17.06
C LYS A 21 -8.11 11.23 -16.05
N ASP A 22 -7.53 12.31 -16.56
CA ASP A 22 -7.20 13.48 -15.78
C ASP A 22 -8.54 14.05 -15.27
N TYR A 23 -8.84 13.82 -13.99
CA TYR A 23 -10.01 14.43 -13.36
C TYR A 23 -9.71 15.92 -13.14
N VAL A 24 -10.01 16.72 -14.16
CA VAL A 24 -10.16 18.17 -14.05
C VAL A 24 -11.60 18.43 -13.65
N ASN A 25 -11.78 19.19 -12.56
CA ASN A 25 -13.09 19.73 -12.21
C ASN A 25 -13.46 20.86 -13.19
N ASP A 26 -14.23 20.55 -14.23
CA ASP A 26 -15.33 21.42 -14.65
C ASP A 26 -16.56 20.53 -14.89
N SER A 27 -17.70 20.85 -14.27
CA SER A 27 -18.65 21.74 -14.92
C SER A 27 -19.27 22.73 -13.93
N GLU A 28 -19.11 24.03 -14.26
CA GLU A 28 -19.80 25.21 -13.71
C GLU A 28 -19.34 25.82 -12.37
N GLY A 29 -18.40 25.24 -11.62
CA GLY A 29 -18.01 25.80 -10.31
C GLY A 29 -16.73 26.65 -10.34
N GLN A 30 -16.85 27.99 -10.35
CA GLN A 30 -15.77 28.83 -9.80
C GLN A 30 -15.49 28.32 -8.38
N ILE A 31 -14.30 27.79 -8.11
CA ILE A 31 -13.86 27.58 -6.73
C ILE A 31 -13.75 29.00 -6.14
N PRO A 32 -14.62 29.39 -5.19
CA PRO A 32 -14.53 30.72 -4.63
C PRO A 32 -13.14 30.84 -4.01
N PHE A 33 -12.37 31.86 -4.40
CA PHE A 33 -11.15 32.23 -3.70
C PHE A 33 -11.54 32.36 -2.22
N PRO A 34 -11.10 31.46 -1.32
CA PRO A 34 -11.25 31.73 0.09
C PRO A 34 -10.36 32.95 0.33
N GLU A 35 -10.91 34.05 0.85
CA GLU A 35 -10.15 35.27 1.22
C GLU A 35 -9.03 35.03 2.26
N GLN A 36 -8.74 33.76 2.55
CA GLN A 36 -7.77 33.33 3.53
C GLN A 36 -7.20 31.93 3.22
N SER A 37 -7.00 31.60 1.94
CA SER A 37 -6.17 30.44 1.59
C SER A 37 -4.69 30.79 1.79
N ALA A 38 -3.98 29.96 2.56
CA ALA A 38 -2.53 30.07 2.68
C ALA A 38 -1.93 29.97 1.26
N VAL A 39 -1.10 30.94 0.86
CA VAL A 39 -0.47 30.98 -0.46
C VAL A 39 0.34 29.69 -0.65
N LEU A 40 -0.23 28.70 -1.33
CA LEU A 40 0.52 27.55 -1.81
C LEU A 40 1.37 28.03 -2.99
N THR A 41 2.56 27.46 -3.14
CA THR A 41 3.38 27.75 -4.31
C THR A 41 2.82 26.96 -5.49
N ASP A 42 2.62 27.62 -6.63
CA ASP A 42 2.18 26.97 -7.86
C ASP A 42 3.18 25.89 -8.29
N GLY A 43 2.66 24.77 -8.79
CA GLY A 43 3.49 23.64 -9.18
C GLY A 43 2.74 22.33 -9.21
N GLU A 44 3.47 21.28 -9.55
CA GLU A 44 3.03 19.90 -9.42
C GLU A 44 3.81 19.24 -8.30
N TYR A 45 3.09 18.55 -7.41
CA TYR A 45 3.63 17.96 -6.20
C TYR A 45 3.26 16.49 -6.16
N PHE A 46 4.25 15.65 -5.86
CA PHE A 46 4.08 14.21 -5.76
C PHE A 46 4.41 13.73 -4.35
N ALA A 47 3.58 12.82 -3.84
CA ALA A 47 3.92 12.05 -2.66
C ALA A 47 3.56 10.58 -2.85
N SER A 48 4.32 9.69 -2.22
CA SER A 48 3.98 8.29 -2.10
C SER A 48 4.47 7.70 -0.79
N PHE A 49 3.94 6.54 -0.45
CA PHE A 49 4.55 5.69 0.55
C PHE A 49 5.83 5.03 0.04
N GLU A 50 6.77 4.78 0.94
CA GLU A 50 8.03 4.11 0.63
C GLU A 50 7.84 2.63 0.29
N HIS A 51 6.73 2.02 0.69
CA HIS A 51 6.44 0.61 0.44
C HIS A 51 4.94 0.37 0.18
N GLY A 52 4.61 -0.77 -0.43
CA GLY A 52 3.23 -1.29 -0.50
C GLY A 52 2.66 -1.66 0.86
N ASN A 53 1.34 -1.55 1.04
CA ASN A 53 0.61 -1.85 2.27
C ASN A 53 0.37 -3.37 2.44
N ASN A 54 -0.36 -3.76 3.50
CA ASN A 54 -0.72 -5.17 3.73
C ASN A 54 -1.58 -5.80 2.61
N GLU A 55 -2.22 -5.02 1.73
CA GLU A 55 -2.96 -5.56 0.59
C GLU A 55 -2.10 -5.70 -0.68
N GLY A 56 -0.82 -5.34 -0.62
CA GLY A 56 0.07 -5.36 -1.78
C GLY A 56 -0.12 -4.19 -2.73
N TYR A 57 -0.64 -3.06 -2.25
CA TYR A 57 -0.75 -1.82 -3.01
C TYR A 57 -0.02 -0.66 -2.33
N ARG A 58 0.65 0.17 -3.11
CA ARG A 58 1.35 1.39 -2.66
C ARG A 58 0.52 2.61 -3.03
N PRO A 59 0.01 3.37 -2.06
CA PRO A 59 -0.70 4.62 -2.34
C PRO A 59 0.26 5.72 -2.83
N GLU A 60 -0.18 6.48 -3.82
CA GLU A 60 0.54 7.64 -4.34
C GLU A 60 -0.42 8.72 -4.80
N MET A 61 0.06 9.96 -4.80
CA MET A 61 -0.75 11.13 -5.10
C MET A 61 0.06 12.18 -5.84
N THR A 62 -0.55 12.73 -6.90
CA THR A 62 -0.08 13.93 -7.60
C THR A 62 -1.11 15.04 -7.43
N VAL A 63 -0.65 16.24 -7.07
CA VAL A 63 -1.50 17.43 -6.90
C VAL A 63 -0.96 18.59 -7.71
N THR A 64 -1.85 19.27 -8.43
CA THR A 64 -1.52 20.51 -9.14
C THR A 64 -2.05 21.73 -8.39
N VAL A 65 -1.14 22.64 -8.04
CA VAL A 65 -1.44 23.94 -7.45
C VAL A 65 -1.33 25.03 -8.52
N LYS A 66 -2.38 25.86 -8.64
CA LYS A 66 -2.41 27.04 -9.51
C LYS A 66 -3.05 28.19 -8.78
N GLU A 67 -2.48 29.38 -8.94
CA GLU A 67 -2.94 30.60 -8.26
C GLU A 67 -3.05 30.41 -6.72
N GLY A 68 -2.14 29.60 -6.16
CA GLY A 68 -2.11 29.25 -4.75
C GLY A 68 -3.19 28.27 -4.27
N LEU A 69 -3.93 27.64 -5.19
CA LEU A 69 -5.02 26.70 -4.89
C LEU A 69 -4.75 25.31 -5.47
N ILE A 70 -5.12 24.26 -4.73
CA ILE A 70 -5.21 22.89 -5.22
C ILE A 70 -6.33 22.83 -6.26
N THR A 71 -5.96 22.58 -7.51
CA THR A 71 -6.90 22.52 -8.66
C THR A 71 -7.11 21.11 -9.20
N ARG A 72 -6.17 20.19 -8.94
CA ARG A 72 -6.21 18.81 -9.42
C ARG A 72 -5.59 17.90 -8.39
N VAL A 73 -6.19 16.73 -8.22
CA VAL A 73 -5.71 15.64 -7.37
C VAL A 73 -5.84 14.36 -8.17
N ASN A 74 -4.75 13.62 -8.32
CA ASN A 74 -4.72 12.26 -8.84
C ASN A 74 -4.23 11.37 -7.68
N TYR A 75 -5.02 10.37 -7.30
CA TYR A 75 -4.69 9.41 -6.26
C TYR A 75 -4.79 8.01 -6.86
N ARG A 76 -3.76 7.20 -6.66
CA ARG A 76 -3.69 5.82 -7.11
C ARG A 76 -3.22 4.92 -5.97
N GLU A 77 -3.61 3.66 -6.03
CA GLU A 77 -3.01 2.60 -5.22
C GLU A 77 -2.42 1.59 -6.19
N VAL A 78 -1.10 1.57 -6.33
CA VAL A 78 -0.44 0.77 -7.37
C VAL A 78 0.11 -0.53 -6.81
N SER A 79 -0.10 -1.63 -7.51
CA SER A 79 0.51 -2.93 -7.19
C SER A 79 2.00 -2.97 -7.53
N LEU A 80 2.67 -4.08 -7.16
CA LEU A 80 4.07 -4.34 -7.51
C LEU A 80 4.36 -4.23 -9.02
N ASP A 81 3.42 -4.67 -9.87
CA ASP A 81 3.53 -4.58 -11.33
C ASP A 81 3.10 -3.22 -11.91
N GLY A 82 2.83 -2.23 -11.05
CA GLY A 82 2.50 -0.86 -11.43
C GLY A 82 1.06 -0.65 -11.91
N LYS A 83 0.18 -1.65 -11.75
CA LYS A 83 -1.25 -1.50 -12.07
C LYS A 83 -1.96 -0.73 -10.97
N ASP A 84 -2.83 0.18 -11.36
CA ASP A 84 -3.69 0.90 -10.43
C ASP A 84 -4.84 -0.01 -9.96
N LYS A 85 -5.07 -0.05 -8.64
CA LYS A 85 -6.08 -0.88 -7.97
C LYS A 85 -7.48 -0.73 -8.55
N ILE A 86 -7.87 0.50 -8.94
CA ILE A 86 -9.19 0.75 -9.55
C ILE A 86 -9.26 0.41 -11.04
N SER A 87 -8.11 0.18 -11.68
CA SER A 87 -8.04 -0.31 -13.07
C SER A 87 -8.04 -1.83 -13.17
N ASP A 88 -7.82 -2.51 -12.04
CA ASP A 88 -7.97 -3.95 -11.90
C ASP A 88 -9.46 -4.30 -11.81
N ALA A 89 -10.02 -4.77 -12.92
CA ALA A 89 -11.44 -5.11 -13.01
C ALA A 89 -11.83 -6.29 -12.11
N GLU A 90 -10.91 -7.24 -11.87
CA GLU A 90 -11.18 -8.39 -11.01
C GLU A 90 -11.28 -7.94 -9.55
N TYR A 91 -10.33 -7.13 -9.09
CA TYR A 91 -10.38 -6.53 -7.76
C TYR A 91 -11.61 -5.64 -7.58
N PHE A 92 -11.89 -4.76 -8.55
CA PHE A 92 -12.98 -3.80 -8.45
C PHE A 92 -14.36 -4.47 -8.34
N GLU A 93 -14.62 -5.51 -9.14
CA GLU A 93 -15.89 -6.25 -9.06
C GLU A 93 -15.99 -7.06 -7.76
N ALA A 94 -14.90 -7.71 -7.32
CA ALA A 94 -14.88 -8.42 -6.04
C ALA A 94 -15.16 -7.48 -4.85
N PHE A 95 -14.52 -6.31 -4.80
CA PHE A 95 -14.74 -5.31 -3.76
C PHE A 95 -16.19 -4.84 -3.71
N LYS A 96 -16.79 -4.61 -4.88
CA LYS A 96 -18.17 -4.15 -4.99
C LYS A 96 -19.15 -5.23 -4.56
N GLU A 97 -18.92 -6.48 -4.91
CA GLU A 97 -19.76 -7.61 -4.50
C GLU A 97 -19.68 -7.86 -2.99
N GLU A 98 -18.47 -7.85 -2.43
CA GLU A 98 -18.23 -8.13 -1.00
C GLU A 98 -18.78 -7.03 -0.09
N HIS A 99 -18.55 -5.76 -0.46
CA HIS A 99 -18.84 -4.64 0.42
C HIS A 99 -20.05 -3.81 0.00
N ASN A 100 -20.64 -4.07 -1.17
CA ASN A 100 -21.73 -3.27 -1.74
C ASN A 100 -21.40 -1.77 -1.82
N LEU A 101 -20.13 -1.46 -2.14
CA LEU A 101 -19.60 -0.11 -2.25
C LEU A 101 -18.84 0.06 -3.56
N ASP A 102 -18.90 1.28 -4.11
CA ASP A 102 -18.11 1.67 -5.27
C ASP A 102 -16.81 2.33 -4.78
N LEU A 103 -15.69 1.64 -4.97
CA LEU A 103 -14.36 2.11 -4.58
C LEU A 103 -13.99 3.43 -5.25
N GLN A 104 -14.35 3.61 -6.53
CA GLN A 104 -14.10 4.84 -7.27
C GLN A 104 -14.91 6.00 -6.70
N ALA A 105 -16.16 5.74 -6.26
CA ALA A 105 -16.98 6.76 -5.60
C ALA A 105 -16.39 7.19 -4.25
N LEU A 106 -15.79 6.28 -3.47
CA LEU A 106 -15.10 6.62 -2.22
C LEU A 106 -13.90 7.54 -2.48
N TYR A 107 -13.06 7.22 -3.46
CA TYR A 107 -11.93 8.08 -3.85
C TYR A 107 -12.40 9.45 -4.34
N LEU A 108 -13.42 9.50 -5.21
CA LEU A 108 -14.05 10.74 -5.68
C LEU A 108 -14.51 11.65 -4.57
N ARG A 109 -15.09 11.07 -3.52
CA ARG A 109 -15.52 11.82 -2.35
C ARG A 109 -14.35 12.45 -1.60
N LEU A 110 -13.23 11.74 -1.46
CA LEU A 110 -12.02 12.23 -0.77
C LEU A 110 -11.36 13.37 -1.55
N TYR A 111 -11.07 13.20 -2.84
CA TYR A 111 -10.37 14.24 -3.59
C TYR A 111 -11.25 15.47 -3.86
N THR A 112 -12.56 15.30 -4.07
CA THR A 112 -13.49 16.44 -4.18
C THR A 112 -13.52 17.25 -2.88
N ASN A 113 -13.46 16.58 -1.73
CA ASN A 113 -13.37 17.25 -0.44
C ASN A 113 -12.06 18.04 -0.30
N LEU A 114 -10.93 17.46 -0.70
CA LEU A 114 -9.63 18.14 -0.66
C LEU A 114 -9.61 19.39 -1.55
N ILE A 115 -10.07 19.29 -2.80
CA ILE A 115 -10.14 20.42 -3.74
C ILE A 115 -11.08 21.51 -3.19
N LYS A 116 -12.25 21.13 -2.64
CA LYS A 116 -13.22 22.10 -2.12
C LYS A 116 -12.72 22.82 -0.86
N ASN A 117 -12.10 22.08 0.06
CA ASN A 117 -11.75 22.61 1.38
C ASN A 117 -10.30 23.06 1.49
N GLN A 118 -9.45 22.76 0.50
CA GLN A 118 -8.02 23.07 0.49
C GLN A 118 -7.28 22.55 1.75
N SER A 119 -7.81 21.50 2.36
CA SER A 119 -7.41 21.00 3.67
C SER A 119 -7.93 19.58 3.92
N THR A 120 -7.21 18.81 4.71
CA THR A 120 -7.56 17.45 5.12
C THR A 120 -8.37 17.38 6.41
N ASN A 121 -8.60 18.51 7.10
CA ASN A 121 -9.22 18.55 8.43
C ASN A 121 -10.66 17.99 8.47
N SER A 122 -11.36 18.03 7.33
CA SER A 122 -12.77 17.66 7.20
C SER A 122 -12.98 16.52 6.19
N LEU A 123 -12.00 15.64 6.02
CA LEU A 123 -12.10 14.51 5.10
C LEU A 123 -13.28 13.60 5.51
N PRO A 124 -14.14 13.22 4.54
CA PRO A 124 -15.31 12.39 4.79
C PRO A 124 -14.91 11.00 5.31
N SER A 125 -15.83 10.35 6.01
CA SER A 125 -15.69 8.94 6.38
C SER A 125 -15.75 8.04 5.15
N THR A 126 -14.92 7.00 5.15
CA THR A 126 -14.86 5.89 4.19
C THR A 126 -15.56 4.63 4.71
N GLY A 127 -16.36 4.74 5.78
CA GLY A 127 -17.04 3.60 6.39
C GLY A 127 -16.04 2.68 7.10
N ASP A 128 -16.10 1.39 6.77
CA ASP A 128 -15.29 0.33 7.38
C ASP A 128 -13.85 0.27 6.83
N PHE A 129 -13.46 1.23 5.97
CA PHE A 129 -12.12 1.33 5.37
C PHE A 129 -11.36 2.56 5.89
N PRO A 130 -11.07 2.67 7.19
CA PRO A 130 -10.40 3.85 7.75
C PRO A 130 -8.99 4.08 7.19
N ASP A 131 -8.29 3.01 6.80
CA ASP A 131 -6.92 3.08 6.26
C ASP A 131 -6.86 3.82 4.93
N MET A 132 -7.84 3.61 4.05
CA MET A 132 -7.99 4.38 2.81
C MET A 132 -7.99 5.90 3.07
N ARG A 133 -8.80 6.34 4.04
CA ARG A 133 -8.88 7.76 4.43
C ARG A 133 -7.56 8.22 5.05
N ASN A 134 -6.91 7.37 5.85
CA ASN A 134 -5.64 7.66 6.49
C ASN A 134 -4.50 7.84 5.45
N TYR A 135 -4.37 6.91 4.49
CA TYR A 135 -3.39 7.00 3.39
C TYR A 135 -3.58 8.26 2.57
N PHE A 136 -4.82 8.53 2.13
CA PHE A 136 -5.17 9.74 1.40
C PHE A 136 -4.77 11.01 2.19
N LYS A 137 -5.09 11.04 3.51
CA LYS A 137 -4.77 12.17 4.38
C LYS A 137 -3.26 12.39 4.50
N ARG A 138 -2.48 11.34 4.77
CA ARG A 138 -1.03 11.44 4.97
C ARG A 138 -0.32 11.97 3.71
N LEU A 139 -0.68 11.45 2.54
CA LEU A 139 -0.16 11.94 1.26
C LEU A 139 -0.55 13.42 1.02
N SER A 140 -1.83 13.75 1.24
CA SER A 140 -2.34 15.11 1.08
C SER A 140 -1.63 16.11 2.00
N ASP A 141 -1.42 15.75 3.26
CA ASP A 141 -0.73 16.61 4.24
C ASP A 141 0.73 16.84 3.87
N SER A 142 1.42 15.79 3.41
CA SER A 142 2.80 15.89 2.91
C SER A 142 2.88 16.82 1.71
N ILE A 143 1.98 16.65 0.74
CA ILE A 143 1.90 17.49 -0.44
C ILE A 143 1.60 18.95 -0.09
N ILE A 144 0.63 19.22 0.79
CA ILE A 144 0.31 20.58 1.24
C ILE A 144 1.52 21.23 1.91
N LEU A 145 2.28 20.48 2.71
CA LEU A 145 3.50 20.96 3.33
C LEU A 145 4.58 21.28 2.29
N SER A 146 4.78 20.41 1.30
CA SER A 146 5.70 20.62 0.19
C SER A 146 5.30 21.84 -0.65
N ALA A 147 4.01 22.02 -0.94
CA ALA A 147 3.47 23.16 -1.68
C ALA A 147 3.61 24.49 -0.94
N ARG A 148 3.43 24.51 0.39
CA ARG A 148 3.71 25.69 1.22
C ARG A 148 5.18 26.12 1.18
N ARG A 149 6.08 25.18 0.89
CA ARG A 149 7.53 25.40 0.85
C ARG A 149 8.08 25.51 -0.58
N GLY A 150 7.26 25.28 -1.60
CA GLY A 150 7.70 25.21 -3.00
C GLY A 150 8.67 24.07 -3.29
N LEU A 151 8.56 22.95 -2.57
CA LEU A 151 9.40 21.76 -2.75
C LEU A 151 8.72 20.80 -3.71
N THR A 152 9.23 20.67 -4.93
CA THR A 152 8.64 19.83 -5.98
C THR A 152 9.25 18.44 -6.06
N ASP A 153 10.31 18.16 -5.30
CA ASP A 153 10.90 16.83 -5.24
C ASP A 153 9.89 15.82 -4.67
N PRO A 154 9.88 14.55 -5.15
CA PRO A 154 9.04 13.49 -4.62
C PRO A 154 9.11 13.38 -3.10
N SER A 155 7.96 13.44 -2.43
CA SER A 155 7.87 13.24 -0.98
C SER A 155 7.57 11.78 -0.67
N LEU A 156 8.48 11.09 0.01
CA LEU A 156 8.29 9.71 0.44
C LEU A 156 7.91 9.67 1.93
N ILE A 157 6.90 8.87 2.26
CA ILE A 157 6.38 8.71 3.63
C ILE A 157 6.51 7.23 4.04
N SER A 158 6.87 6.97 5.29
CA SER A 158 6.92 5.60 5.80
C SER A 158 5.56 4.91 5.73
N MET A 159 5.56 3.63 5.34
CA MET A 159 4.37 2.79 5.43
C MET A 159 4.31 2.19 6.84
N ASP A 160 3.69 2.94 7.74
CA ASP A 160 3.35 2.47 9.09
C ASP A 160 2.04 1.68 9.02
N ASP A 161 2.15 0.36 9.04
CA ASP A 161 1.05 -0.57 8.85
C ASP A 161 1.36 -1.90 9.57
N ILE A 162 0.33 -2.73 9.75
CA ILE A 162 0.45 -4.10 10.27
C ILE A 162 0.29 -5.07 9.10
N TYR A 163 1.33 -5.82 8.81
CA TYR A 163 1.28 -6.90 7.83
C TYR A 163 0.86 -8.17 8.53
N TYR A 164 -0.17 -8.83 8.02
CA TYR A 164 -0.68 -10.10 8.55
C TYR A 164 -0.71 -11.14 7.44
N GLU A 165 -0.32 -12.37 7.76
CA GLU A 165 -0.44 -13.51 6.87
C GLU A 165 -0.77 -14.80 7.61
N ALA A 166 -1.50 -15.69 6.95
CA ALA A 166 -1.76 -17.04 7.43
C ALA A 166 -1.43 -18.06 6.34
N GLY A 167 -0.76 -19.13 6.74
CA GLY A 167 -0.43 -20.24 5.84
C GLY A 167 -1.55 -21.27 5.75
N GLU A 168 -1.25 -22.32 5.00
CA GLU A 168 -2.09 -23.52 4.92
C GLU A 168 -1.85 -24.48 6.10
N TYR A 169 -2.82 -25.35 6.35
CA TYR A 169 -2.65 -26.43 7.31
C TYR A 169 -1.63 -27.45 6.81
N ASP A 170 -0.70 -27.82 7.69
CA ASP A 170 0.28 -28.85 7.41
C ASP A 170 -0.28 -30.28 7.61
N SER A 171 0.55 -31.29 7.37
CA SER A 171 0.20 -32.71 7.57
C SER A 171 -0.28 -33.07 8.98
N ASN A 172 0.03 -32.24 9.98
CA ASN A 172 -0.31 -32.43 11.38
C ASN A 172 -1.52 -31.58 11.78
N GLY A 173 -2.14 -30.87 10.84
CA GLY A 173 -3.33 -30.05 11.07
C GLY A 173 -3.04 -28.66 11.65
N TYR A 174 -1.81 -28.15 11.52
CA TYR A 174 -1.45 -26.81 12.03
C TYR A 174 -1.04 -25.85 10.91
N LYS A 175 -1.53 -24.62 10.95
CA LYS A 175 -1.11 -23.52 10.06
C LYS A 175 -0.41 -22.41 10.85
N GLY A 176 0.60 -21.78 10.25
CA GLY A 176 1.24 -20.60 10.85
C GLY A 176 0.41 -19.34 10.61
N ARG A 177 0.42 -18.41 11.58
CA ARG A 177 -0.07 -17.04 11.45
C ARG A 177 1.02 -16.10 11.93
N ILE A 178 1.29 -15.04 11.17
CA ILE A 178 2.26 -14.01 11.55
C ILE A 178 1.65 -12.63 11.43
N SER A 179 1.98 -11.72 12.34
CA SER A 179 1.79 -10.29 12.17
C SER A 179 3.10 -9.53 12.40
N ILE A 180 3.33 -8.48 11.62
CA ILE A 180 4.53 -7.61 11.70
C ILE A 180 4.07 -6.16 11.67
N THR A 181 4.39 -5.43 12.73
CA THR A 181 4.05 -3.99 12.85
C THR A 181 5.25 -3.15 12.46
N TYR A 182 5.08 -2.30 11.45
CA TYR A 182 6.08 -1.30 11.06
C TYR A 182 5.70 0.09 11.57
N VAL A 183 6.68 0.81 12.11
CA VAL A 183 6.57 2.24 12.43
C VAL A 183 7.86 2.93 12.00
N ASN A 184 7.75 3.94 11.14
CA ASN A 184 8.87 4.62 10.51
C ASN A 184 9.83 3.64 9.82
N ASN A 185 9.27 2.63 9.15
CA ASN A 185 9.96 1.49 8.53
C ASN A 185 10.75 0.56 9.47
N VAL A 186 10.65 0.74 10.78
CA VAL A 186 11.26 -0.16 11.76
C VAL A 186 10.22 -1.18 12.21
N ILE A 187 10.64 -2.45 12.31
CA ILE A 187 9.84 -3.51 12.90
C ILE A 187 9.80 -3.31 14.41
N ILE A 188 8.61 -3.00 14.95
CA ILE A 188 8.43 -2.75 16.39
C ILE A 188 7.74 -3.89 17.12
N ASP A 189 7.02 -4.76 16.40
CA ASP A 189 6.33 -5.93 16.96
C ASP A 189 6.23 -7.03 15.91
N VAL A 190 6.40 -8.27 16.37
CA VAL A 190 6.21 -9.47 15.56
C VAL A 190 5.51 -10.50 16.43
N GLN A 191 4.36 -10.99 15.97
CA GLN A 191 3.65 -12.08 16.64
C GLN A 191 3.58 -13.26 15.69
N TYR A 192 3.84 -14.45 16.22
CA TYR A 192 3.73 -15.70 15.48
C TYR A 192 3.06 -16.75 16.34
N THR A 193 2.13 -17.49 15.75
CA THR A 193 1.49 -18.64 16.38
C THR A 193 1.21 -19.72 15.33
N GLU A 194 1.07 -20.97 15.77
CA GLU A 194 0.56 -22.05 14.93
C GLU A 194 -0.81 -22.47 15.43
N MET A 195 -1.84 -22.39 14.57
CA MET A 195 -3.23 -22.69 14.95
C MET A 195 -3.63 -24.06 14.43
N ASN A 196 -4.34 -24.83 15.26
CA ASN A 196 -4.99 -26.07 14.83
C ASN A 196 -6.29 -25.80 14.05
N GLN A 197 -6.98 -26.86 13.62
CA GLN A 197 -8.24 -26.75 12.86
C GLN A 197 -9.43 -26.16 13.65
N ASN A 198 -9.34 -26.09 14.97
CA ASN A 198 -10.33 -25.50 15.87
C ASN A 198 -10.00 -24.05 16.25
N ASP A 199 -9.00 -23.43 15.61
CA ASP A 199 -8.45 -22.12 15.99
C ASP A 199 -7.93 -22.08 17.45
N GLU A 200 -7.34 -23.18 17.92
CA GLU A 200 -6.61 -23.23 19.19
C GLU A 200 -5.09 -23.13 18.93
N PRO A 201 -4.35 -22.30 19.69
CA PRO A 201 -2.90 -22.17 19.55
C PRO A 201 -2.17 -23.47 19.92
N LYS A 202 -1.11 -23.79 19.18
CA LYS A 202 -0.29 -24.98 19.38
C LYS A 202 0.49 -24.92 20.68
N GLU A 203 0.93 -23.73 21.07
CA GLU A 203 1.63 -23.44 22.32
C GLU A 203 0.74 -23.61 23.57
N ASP A 204 -0.58 -23.62 23.40
CA ASP A 204 -1.53 -23.88 24.49
C ASP A 204 -1.84 -25.39 24.66
N MET A 205 -1.29 -26.25 23.80
CA MET A 205 -1.48 -27.70 23.87
C MET A 205 -0.53 -28.31 24.91
N GLU A 206 -1.00 -28.48 26.15
CA GLU A 206 -0.21 -28.96 27.31
C GLU A 206 0.62 -30.22 26.98
N ASP A 207 0.00 -31.26 26.40
CA ASP A 207 0.68 -32.50 26.03
C ASP A 207 1.84 -32.28 25.03
N LEU A 208 1.69 -31.33 24.10
CA LEU A 208 2.71 -31.06 23.09
C LEU A 208 3.82 -30.15 23.63
N ASP A 209 3.46 -29.17 24.46
CA ASP A 209 4.43 -28.27 25.08
C ASP A 209 5.34 -29.03 26.06
N GLU A 210 4.79 -29.97 26.83
CA GLU A 210 5.58 -30.89 27.67
C GLU A 210 6.61 -31.69 26.85
N VAL A 211 6.23 -32.17 25.65
CA VAL A 211 7.15 -32.87 24.74
C VAL A 211 8.29 -31.96 24.30
N TYR A 212 8.00 -30.70 23.96
CA TYR A 212 9.04 -29.74 23.56
C TYR A 212 9.98 -29.42 24.73
N GLN A 213 9.42 -29.20 25.92
CA GLN A 213 10.21 -28.94 27.12
C GLN A 213 11.14 -30.11 27.46
N GLN A 214 10.65 -31.36 27.34
CA GLN A 214 11.44 -32.56 27.64
C GLN A 214 12.52 -32.85 26.58
N HIS A 215 12.21 -32.68 25.29
CA HIS A 215 13.12 -33.05 24.20
C HIS A 215 14.11 -31.95 23.81
N TYR A 216 13.69 -30.68 23.89
CA TYR A 216 14.47 -29.52 23.45
C TYR A 216 14.84 -28.56 24.58
N GLY A 217 14.29 -28.75 25.77
CA GLY A 217 14.59 -27.90 26.93
C GLY A 217 13.94 -26.51 26.87
N MET A 218 12.94 -26.32 25.99
CA MET A 218 12.20 -25.06 25.82
C MET A 218 10.75 -25.36 25.45
N SER A 219 9.85 -24.43 25.78
CA SER A 219 8.45 -24.48 25.35
C SER A 219 8.29 -24.10 23.88
N ILE A 220 7.13 -24.41 23.30
CA ILE A 220 6.76 -24.00 21.94
C ILE A 220 6.69 -22.47 21.84
N GLY A 221 6.10 -21.83 22.85
CA GLY A 221 6.02 -20.37 22.92
C GLY A 221 7.41 -19.71 22.98
N GLU A 222 8.35 -20.28 23.75
CA GLU A 222 9.73 -19.81 23.79
C GLU A 222 10.41 -19.95 22.42
N MET A 223 10.21 -21.09 21.74
CA MET A 223 10.73 -21.31 20.38
C MET A 223 10.20 -20.26 19.38
N PHE A 224 8.89 -19.98 19.39
CA PHE A 224 8.31 -18.95 18.55
C PHE A 224 8.89 -17.56 18.88
N GLY A 225 9.05 -17.28 20.18
CA GLY A 225 9.71 -16.08 20.70
C GLY A 225 11.14 -15.90 20.18
N LEU A 226 11.92 -16.98 20.00
CA LEU A 226 13.26 -16.88 19.43
C LEU A 226 13.25 -16.42 17.97
N TYR A 227 12.27 -16.84 17.17
CA TYR A 227 12.14 -16.40 15.77
C TYR A 227 11.64 -14.96 15.64
N THR A 228 10.61 -14.59 16.40
CA THR A 228 10.09 -13.21 16.38
C THR A 228 11.15 -12.22 16.87
N ASN A 229 11.93 -12.59 17.90
CA ASN A 229 13.05 -11.79 18.38
C ASN A 229 14.17 -11.66 17.32
N GLN A 230 14.47 -12.69 16.54
CA GLN A 230 15.43 -12.57 15.44
C GLN A 230 14.98 -11.54 14.40
N ILE A 231 13.70 -11.55 14.01
CA ILE A 231 13.13 -10.58 13.05
C ILE A 231 13.26 -9.15 13.61
N ILE A 232 12.88 -8.94 14.88
CA ILE A 232 12.92 -7.62 15.53
C ILE A 232 14.36 -7.13 15.70
N GLN A 233 15.26 -7.97 16.22
CA GLN A 233 16.65 -7.57 16.49
C GLN A 233 17.44 -7.27 15.21
N ASN A 234 17.14 -8.00 14.13
CA ASN A 234 17.78 -7.77 12.84
C ASN A 234 17.08 -6.67 12.03
N ASP A 235 15.91 -6.20 12.48
CA ASP A 235 15.02 -5.30 11.73
C ASP A 235 14.84 -5.79 10.27
N SER A 236 14.60 -7.09 10.12
CA SER A 236 14.68 -7.75 8.82
C SER A 236 13.74 -8.94 8.71
N ILE A 237 13.04 -9.00 7.58
CA ILE A 237 12.23 -10.14 7.15
C ILE A 237 12.99 -11.06 6.18
N ALA A 238 14.32 -11.07 6.22
CA ALA A 238 15.13 -12.03 5.48
C ALA A 238 14.88 -13.47 5.99
N PRO A 239 15.19 -14.51 5.21
CA PRO A 239 15.08 -15.89 5.66
C PRO A 239 15.83 -16.11 6.98
N LEU A 240 15.15 -16.70 7.96
CA LEU A 240 15.68 -16.91 9.30
C LEU A 240 16.61 -18.12 9.35
N ASP A 241 17.51 -18.15 10.34
CA ASP A 241 18.36 -19.31 10.63
C ASP A 241 17.58 -20.42 11.36
N SER A 242 18.00 -21.67 11.18
CA SER A 242 17.30 -22.80 11.79
C SER A 242 17.61 -22.91 13.28
N ILE A 243 16.57 -23.09 14.09
CA ILE A 243 16.69 -23.45 15.51
C ILE A 243 16.55 -24.98 15.59
N THR A 244 17.40 -25.62 16.39
CA THR A 244 17.36 -27.07 16.57
C THR A 244 15.98 -27.51 17.07
N GLY A 245 15.37 -28.48 16.39
CA GLY A 245 14.02 -28.97 16.71
C GLY A 245 12.87 -28.20 16.05
N ALA A 246 13.16 -27.10 15.33
CA ALA A 246 12.16 -26.16 14.84
C ALA A 246 12.08 -26.02 13.31
N THR A 247 12.68 -26.92 12.54
CA THR A 247 12.81 -26.78 11.08
C THR A 247 11.48 -26.53 10.36
N ARG A 248 10.41 -27.26 10.71
CA ARG A 248 9.08 -27.04 10.10
C ARG A 248 8.48 -25.67 10.45
N THR A 249 8.68 -25.20 11.68
CA THR A 249 8.22 -23.88 12.11
C THR A 249 8.96 -22.78 11.36
N GLN A 250 10.28 -22.92 11.21
CA GLN A 250 11.10 -22.02 10.40
C GLN A 250 10.61 -21.94 8.96
N GLU A 251 10.36 -23.09 8.32
CA GLU A 251 9.85 -23.15 6.94
C GLU A 251 8.54 -22.39 6.80
N LYS A 252 7.59 -22.61 7.74
CA LYS A 252 6.32 -21.86 7.78
C LYS A 252 6.57 -20.36 7.91
N ILE A 253 7.39 -19.92 8.87
CA ILE A 253 7.68 -18.50 9.08
C ILE A 253 8.29 -17.89 7.82
N ASN A 254 9.33 -18.51 7.24
CA ASN A 254 9.98 -18.02 6.03
C ASN A 254 9.00 -17.91 4.85
N SER A 255 8.10 -18.87 4.66
CA SER A 255 7.06 -18.76 3.62
C SER A 255 6.12 -17.58 3.84
N LEU A 256 5.73 -17.29 5.09
CA LEU A 256 4.89 -16.13 5.41
C LEU A 256 5.66 -14.81 5.21
N LEU A 257 6.93 -14.77 5.61
CA LEU A 257 7.81 -13.61 5.40
C LEU A 257 8.01 -13.32 3.92
N ASP A 258 8.09 -14.35 3.07
CA ASP A 258 8.20 -14.18 1.62
C ASP A 258 6.98 -13.48 1.04
N ILE A 259 5.77 -13.88 1.43
CA ILE A 259 4.52 -13.25 0.98
C ILE A 259 4.45 -11.78 1.48
N ILE A 260 4.80 -11.53 2.75
CA ILE A 260 4.84 -10.16 3.28
C ILE A 260 5.85 -9.30 2.51
N ARG A 261 7.00 -9.87 2.13
CA ARG A 261 8.03 -9.15 1.37
C ARG A 261 7.55 -8.75 -0.02
N GLU A 262 6.78 -9.61 -0.69
CA GLU A 262 6.18 -9.29 -1.99
C GLU A 262 5.15 -8.16 -1.88
N ARG A 263 4.34 -8.14 -0.82
CA ARG A 263 3.36 -7.06 -0.57
C ARG A 263 4.01 -5.75 -0.13
N ARG A 264 5.07 -5.82 0.68
CA ARG A 264 5.88 -4.68 1.16
C ARG A 264 6.99 -4.30 0.16
N PHE A 265 6.68 -4.28 -1.13
CA PHE A 265 7.66 -3.89 -2.14
C PHE A 265 8.02 -2.39 -2.02
N PRO A 266 9.28 -2.01 -2.25
CA PRO A 266 9.73 -0.62 -2.11
C PRO A 266 9.25 0.27 -3.26
N PHE A 267 9.24 1.58 -3.01
CA PHE A 267 9.12 2.60 -4.05
C PHE A 267 10.37 2.57 -4.94
N GLU A 268 10.16 2.37 -6.24
CA GLU A 268 11.19 2.52 -7.26
C GLU A 268 10.83 3.73 -8.14
N MET A 269 11.73 4.72 -8.24
CA MET A 269 11.58 5.72 -9.29
C MET A 269 11.77 5.02 -10.63
N GLU A 270 10.83 5.21 -11.56
CA GLU A 270 11.08 4.86 -12.96
C GLU A 270 12.40 5.50 -13.37
N LYS A 271 13.39 4.67 -13.70
CA LYS A 271 14.61 5.17 -14.33
C LYS A 271 14.15 5.78 -15.65
N ALA A 272 14.38 7.07 -15.83
CA ALA A 272 14.26 7.67 -17.15
C ALA A 272 15.15 6.84 -18.08
N ASP A 273 14.55 6.25 -19.11
CA ASP A 273 15.31 5.64 -20.20
C ASP A 273 16.12 6.77 -20.87
N ASP A 274 17.41 6.85 -20.55
CA ASP A 274 18.40 7.73 -21.19
C ASP A 274 18.70 7.29 -22.65
#